data_AF-A0A5D2NKG4-F1
#
_entry.id   AF-A0A5D2NKG4-F1
#
_cell.length_a   1.000
_cell.length_b   1.000
_cell.length_c   1.000
_cell.angle_alpha   90.00
_cell.angle_beta   90.00
_cell.angle_gamma   90.00
#
_symmetry.space_group_name_H-M   'P 1'
#
loop_
_entity.id
_entity.type
_entity.pdbx_description
1 polymer ?
#
loop_
_entity_poly.entity_id
_entity_poly.type
_entity_poly.pdbx_seq_one_letter_code
_entity_poly.pdbx_strand_id
1 'polypeptide(L)' 'MFIKARGLQRYITGDSKKPVVNDSTYDQWDSDNSLVMSWLINSMQPRISRTYLLLDSTEKIWMLRFLKFPIKSQH' A
#
# COMPACT_ATOMS: atom_id res chain seq x y z
N MET A 1 0.33 5.79 14.04
CA MET A 1 -0.61 6.27 13.00
C MET A 1 -1.57 5.15 12.65
N PHE A 2 -2.88 5.43 12.49
CA PHE A 2 -3.92 4.41 12.25
C PHE A 2 -4.60 4.60 10.88
N ILE A 3 -4.45 3.62 9.98
CA ILE A 3 -4.94 3.68 8.58
C ILE A 3 -6.48 3.71 8.52
N LYS A 4 -7.13 2.96 9.43
CA LYS A 4 -8.59 2.97 9.57
C LYS A 4 -9.13 4.34 9.96
N ALA A 5 -8.46 5.06 10.86
CA ALA A 5 -8.90 6.35 11.35
C ALA A 5 -8.87 7.46 10.28
N ARG A 6 -8.12 7.26 9.17
CA ARG A 6 -8.04 8.22 8.05
C ARG A 6 -8.86 7.82 6.82
N GLY A 7 -9.62 6.73 6.89
CA GLY A 7 -10.39 6.23 5.74
C GLY A 7 -9.54 5.67 4.58
N LEU A 8 -8.23 5.44 4.80
CA LEU A 8 -7.29 5.02 3.75
C LEU A 8 -7.20 3.49 3.60
N GLN A 9 -8.00 2.73 4.35
CA GLN A 9 -8.01 1.26 4.29
C GLN A 9 -8.29 0.74 2.87
N ARG A 10 -9.12 1.46 2.09
CA ARG A 10 -9.49 1.11 0.71
C ARG A 10 -8.31 0.96 -0.26
N TYR A 11 -7.18 1.60 0.01
CA TYR A 11 -5.97 1.47 -0.81
C TYR A 11 -5.17 0.20 -0.49
N ILE A 12 -5.38 -0.37 0.72
CA ILE A 12 -4.78 -1.63 1.15
C ILE A 12 -5.59 -2.82 0.63
N THR A 13 -6.92 -2.73 0.71
CA THR A 13 -7.83 -3.78 0.27
C THR A 13 -8.00 -3.83 -1.24
N GLY A 14 -7.56 -2.80 -1.98
CA GLY A 14 -7.74 -2.69 -3.43
C GLY A 14 -9.12 -2.16 -3.84
N ASP A 15 -9.99 -1.83 -2.88
CA ASP A 15 -11.31 -1.25 -3.16
C ASP A 15 -11.20 0.10 -3.90
N SER A 16 -10.13 0.85 -3.64
CA SER A 16 -9.78 2.08 -4.36
C SER A 16 -9.00 1.74 -5.63
N LYS A 17 -9.70 1.50 -6.74
CA LYS A 17 -9.07 1.16 -8.03
C LYS A 17 -8.31 2.34 -8.62
N LYS A 18 -7.17 2.06 -9.25
CA LYS A 18 -6.38 3.04 -10.00
C LYS A 18 -7.24 3.66 -11.12
N PRO A 19 -7.50 4.98 -11.09
CA PRO A 19 -8.20 5.67 -12.17
C PRO A 19 -7.36 5.70 -13.45
N VAL A 20 -7.99 6.05 -14.56
CA VAL A 20 -7.28 6.38 -15.79
C VAL A 20 -6.49 7.67 -15.56
N VAL A 21 -5.29 7.80 -16.12
CA VAL A 21 -4.39 8.95 -15.91
C VAL A 21 -5.04 10.30 -16.26
N ASN A 22 -6.03 10.32 -17.14
CA ASN A 22 -6.73 11.53 -17.58
C ASN A 22 -8.00 11.83 -16.76
N ASP A 23 -8.26 11.07 -15.69
CA ASP A 23 -9.37 11.27 -14.78
C ASP A 23 -9.01 12.34 -13.74
N SER A 24 -9.93 13.24 -13.43
CA SER A 24 -9.73 14.30 -12.43
C SER A 24 -9.48 13.76 -11.01
N THR A 25 -9.79 12.49 -10.76
CA THR A 25 -9.55 11.80 -9.49
C THR A 25 -8.16 11.13 -9.39
N TYR A 26 -7.40 11.08 -10.50
CA TYR A 26 -6.10 10.41 -10.54
C TYR A 26 -5.09 11.00 -9.56
N ASP A 27 -4.93 12.33 -9.54
CA ASP A 27 -3.93 13.01 -8.71
C ASP A 27 -4.18 12.78 -7.21
N GLN A 28 -5.44 12.82 -6.79
CA GLN A 28 -5.82 12.53 -5.40
C GLN A 28 -5.59 11.05 -5.07
N TRP A 29 -5.95 10.15 -5.98
CA TRP A 29 -5.72 8.72 -5.80
C TRP A 29 -4.21 8.41 -5.69
N ASP A 30 -3.39 9.00 -6.54
CA ASP A 30 -1.94 8.79 -6.56
C ASP A 30 -1.28 9.35 -5.29
N SER A 31 -1.72 10.52 -4.83
CA SER A 31 -1.25 11.12 -3.58
C SER A 31 -1.57 10.26 -2.36
N ASP A 32 -2.83 9.80 -2.24
CA ASP A 32 -3.25 8.92 -1.15
C ASP A 32 -2.56 7.55 -1.20
N ASN A 33 -2.44 6.97 -2.39
CA ASN A 33 -1.77 5.70 -2.60
C ASN A 33 -0.28 5.81 -2.24
N SER A 34 0.42 6.82 -2.73
CA SER A 34 1.83 7.09 -2.41
C SER A 34 2.04 7.32 -0.92
N LEU A 35 1.12 8.01 -0.27
CA LEU A 35 1.15 8.22 1.17
C LEU A 35 1.07 6.90 1.95
N VAL A 36 0.12 6.02 1.60
CA VAL A 36 0.00 4.71 2.26
C VAL A 36 1.21 3.82 1.95
N MET A 37 1.72 3.85 0.73
CA MET A 37 2.97 3.16 0.36
C MET A 37 4.15 3.63 1.22
N SER A 38 4.33 4.93 1.41
CA SER A 38 5.42 5.48 2.23
C SER A 38 5.38 4.95 3.66
N TRP A 39 4.18 4.82 4.25
CA TRP A 39 4.03 4.27 5.59
C TRP A 39 4.34 2.79 5.66
N LEU A 40 3.89 2.01 4.66
CA LEU A 40 4.21 0.58 4.59
C LEU A 40 5.71 0.37 4.47
N ILE A 41 6.37 1.11 3.57
CA ILE A 41 7.82 1.05 3.33
C ILE A 41 8.60 1.46 4.59
N ASN A 42 8.21 2.55 5.24
CA ASN A 42 8.84 3.03 6.48
C ASN A 42 8.63 2.08 7.67
N SER A 43 7.56 1.28 7.65
CA SER A 43 7.29 0.26 8.67
C SER A 43 8.08 -1.04 8.43
N MET A 44 8.79 -1.18 7.31
CA MET A 44 9.56 -2.38 6.98
C MET A 44 11.03 -2.22 7.32
N GLN A 45 11.72 -3.34 7.52
CA GLN A 45 13.18 -3.32 7.60
C GLN A 45 13.77 -2.80 6.27
N PRO A 46 14.84 -1.98 6.28
CA PRO A 46 15.41 -1.34 5.07
C PRO A 46 15.83 -2.31 3.96
N ARG A 47 16.17 -3.56 4.31
CA ARG A 47 16.48 -4.62 3.34
C ARG A 47 15.24 -5.12 2.61
N ILE A 48 14.12 -5.18 3.31
CA ILE A 48 12.83 -5.63 2.76
C ILE A 48 12.22 -4.51 1.92
N SER A 49 12.17 -3.29 2.45
CA SER A 49 11.54 -2.12 1.82
C SER A 49 12.09 -1.80 0.42
N ARG A 50 13.39 -1.98 0.19
CA ARG A 50 14.03 -1.83 -1.13
C ARG A 50 13.39 -2.68 -2.23
N THR A 51 12.84 -3.84 -1.89
CA THR A 51 12.18 -4.75 -2.85
C THR A 51 10.82 -4.21 -3.31
N TYR A 52 10.24 -3.25 -2.57
CA TYR A 52 8.90 -2.73 -2.80
C TYR A 52 8.88 -1.29 -3.34
N LEU A 53 10.03 -0.60 -3.40
CA LEU A 53 10.14 0.78 -3.90
C LEU A 53 9.74 0.94 -5.38
N LEU A 54 9.80 -0.14 -6.16
CA LEU A 54 9.47 -0.14 -7.60
C LEU A 54 8.00 -0.46 -7.89
N LEU A 55 7.20 -0.73 -6.85
CA LEU A 55 5.78 -1.00 -7.03
C LEU A 55 5.01 0.31 -7.13
N ASP A 56 3.91 0.30 -7.87
CA ASP A 56 3.08 1.47 -8.18
C ASP A 56 1.74 1.46 -7.43
N SER A 57 1.50 0.46 -6.57
CA SER A 57 0.25 0.31 -5.84
C SER A 57 0.49 -0.25 -4.44
N THR A 58 -0.18 0.37 -3.47
CA THR A 58 -0.27 -0.09 -2.07
C THR A 58 -0.79 -1.53 -1.98
N GLU A 59 -1.78 -1.88 -2.79
CA GLU A 59 -2.38 -3.22 -2.82
C GLU A 59 -1.32 -4.28 -3.17
N LYS A 60 -0.46 -4.00 -4.16
CA LYS A 60 0.62 -4.92 -4.55
C LYS A 60 1.63 -5.12 -3.42
N ILE A 61 2.02 -4.03 -2.72
CA ILE A 61 2.90 -4.11 -1.56
C ILE A 61 2.25 -4.98 -0.47
N TRP A 62 0.97 -4.78 -0.20
CA TRP A 62 0.22 -5.53 0.80
C TRP A 62 0.14 -7.02 0.42
N MET A 63 -0.35 -7.36 -0.77
CA MET A 63 -0.47 -8.77 -1.21
C MET A 63 0.87 -9.50 -1.22
N LEU A 64 1.93 -8.90 -1.76
CA LEU A 64 3.25 -9.52 -1.79
C LEU A 64 3.82 -9.73 -0.38
N ARG A 65 3.49 -8.86 0.57
CA ARG A 65 3.82 -9.07 1.99
C ARG A 65 3.12 -10.32 2.54
N PHE A 66 1.82 -10.51 2.28
CA PHE A 66 1.10 -11.70 2.72
C PHE A 66 1.61 -12.99 2.06
N LEU A 67 1.96 -12.93 0.77
CA LEU A 67 2.48 -14.09 0.04
C LEU A 67 3.89 -14.48 0.49
N LYS A 68 4.77 -13.52 0.77
CA LYS A 68 6.14 -13.80 1.23
C LYS A 68 6.24 -14.10 2.73
N PHE A 69 5.30 -13.59 3.51
CA PHE A 69 5.25 -13.79 4.96
C PHE A 69 3.83 -14.20 5.34
N PRO A 70 3.41 -15.44 5.03
CA PRO A 70 2.18 -15.97 5.58
C PRO A 70 2.27 -15.83 7.09
N ILE A 71 1.21 -15.27 7.71
CA ILE A 71 1.09 -15.20 9.16
C ILE A 71 0.94 -16.65 9.65
N LYS A 72 2.04 -17.40 9.72
CA LYS A 72 2.07 -18.64 10.49
C LYS A 72 1.95 -18.21 11.93
N SER A 73 0.76 -18.45 12.48
CA SER A 73 0.50 -18.83 13.87
C SER A 73 1.66 -18.47 14.79
N GLN A 74 1.63 -17.25 15.33
CA GLN A 74 2.19 -17.07 16.66
C GLN A 74 1.17 -17.68 17.62
N HIS A 75 1.68 -18.55 18.48
CA HIS A 75 0.98 -19.27 19.55
C HIS A 75 0.05 -18.37 20.36
#